data_AF-A0A4Z0R727-F1
#
_entry.id   AF-A0A4Z0R727-F1
#
_cell.length_a   1.000
_cell.length_b   1.000
_cell.length_c   1.000
_cell.angle_alpha   90.00
_cell.angle_beta   90.00
_cell.angle_gamma   90.00
#
_symmetry.space_group_name_H-M   'P 1'
#
loop_
_entity.id
_entity.type
_entity.pdbx_description
1 polymer ?
#
loop_
_entity_poly.entity_id
_entity_poly.type
_entity_poly.pdbx_seq_one_letter_code
_entity_poly.pdbx_strand_id
1 'polypeptide(L)'
;MWCGLTGDMNPVHLDREYCKTTRFKDIIVPGIYVLGFVSATLSKLAIGGIYASQDIRFMQPVYLDDTITATSTIIDKLEAKHMLKFLTHCVNQKGETVMDGEALLFIQRTRSYPSAIDHVLEKG
;
A
#
# COMPACT_ATOMS: atom_id res chain seq x y z
N MET A 1 0.26 -9.01 -16.45
CA MET A 1 -1.04 -9.24 -15.77
C MET A 1 -1.71 -7.93 -15.39
N TRP A 2 -1.10 -7.06 -14.57
CA TRP A 2 -1.70 -5.79 -14.13
C TRP A 2 -2.19 -4.89 -15.28
N CYS A 3 -1.32 -4.50 -16.22
CA CYS A 3 -1.69 -3.58 -17.31
C CYS A 3 -2.87 -4.11 -18.15
N GLY A 4 -2.92 -5.41 -18.38
CA GLY A 4 -4.05 -6.04 -19.08
C GLY A 4 -5.33 -6.08 -18.26
N LEU A 5 -5.24 -6.15 -16.93
CA LEU A 5 -6.40 -6.11 -16.02
C LEU A 5 -6.96 -4.68 -15.87
N THR A 6 -6.08 -3.68 -15.76
CA THR A 6 -6.48 -2.29 -15.48
C THR A 6 -6.67 -1.44 -16.74
N GLY A 7 -6.12 -1.86 -17.88
CA GLY A 7 -6.06 -1.05 -19.10
C GLY A 7 -5.00 0.06 -19.04
N ASP A 8 -4.15 0.10 -18.01
CA ASP A 8 -3.02 1.03 -17.94
C ASP A 8 -1.91 0.57 -18.90
N MET A 9 -1.99 1.07 -20.14
CA MET A 9 -1.09 0.71 -21.23
C MET A 9 0.03 1.74 -21.46
N ASN A 10 0.39 2.52 -20.42
CA ASN A 10 1.52 3.44 -20.52
C ASN A 10 2.80 2.65 -20.90
N PRO A 11 3.52 3.04 -21.97
CA PRO A 11 4.67 2.28 -22.46
C PRO A 11 5.80 2.15 -21.43
N VAL A 12 5.89 3.02 -20.42
CA VAL A 12 6.87 2.88 -19.32
C VAL A 12 6.73 1.57 -18.52
N HIS A 13 5.58 0.90 -18.64
CA HIS A 13 5.27 -0.35 -17.96
C HIS A 13 5.40 -1.58 -18.88
N LEU A 14 5.63 -1.40 -20.18
CA LEU A 14 5.45 -2.45 -21.19
C LEU A 14 6.57 -2.53 -22.23
N ASP A 15 7.20 -1.41 -22.58
CA ASP A 15 8.13 -1.31 -23.71
C ASP A 15 9.53 -0.90 -23.22
N ARG A 16 10.45 -1.86 -23.26
CA ARG A 16 11.85 -1.67 -22.87
C ARG A 16 12.59 -0.71 -23.79
N GLU A 17 12.30 -0.68 -25.10
CA GLU A 17 12.94 0.25 -26.04
C GLU A 17 12.48 1.69 -25.80
N TYR A 18 11.18 1.89 -25.58
CA TYR A 18 10.66 3.17 -25.14
C TYR A 18 11.33 3.62 -23.83
N CYS A 19 11.44 2.73 -22.83
CA CYS A 19 12.04 3.07 -21.54
C CYS A 19 13.49 3.57 -21.62
N LYS A 20 14.32 3.05 -22.54
CA LYS A 20 15.70 3.52 -22.76
C LYS A 20 15.77 5.02 -23.09
N THR A 21 14.73 5.56 -23.73
CA THR A 21 14.62 6.99 -24.08
C THR A 21 14.23 7.86 -22.89
N THR A 22 13.64 7.29 -21.83
CA THR A 22 13.21 8.00 -20.63
C THR A 22 14.34 8.12 -19.60
N ARG A 23 14.09 8.81 -18.47
CA ARG A 23 15.02 8.84 -17.33
C ARG A 23 15.11 7.51 -16.56
N PHE A 24 14.11 6.62 -16.71
CA PHE A 24 14.03 5.37 -15.95
C PHE A 24 14.90 4.26 -16.54
N LYS A 25 15.22 4.32 -17.84
CA LYS A 25 16.13 3.41 -18.56
C LYS A 25 15.71 1.94 -18.65
N ASP A 26 14.73 1.50 -17.87
CA ASP A 26 14.11 0.18 -17.95
C ASP A 26 12.60 0.25 -17.59
N ILE A 27 11.89 -0.85 -17.75
CA ILE A 27 10.48 -1.01 -17.37
C ILE A 27 10.32 -0.79 -15.87
N ILE A 28 9.44 0.14 -15.51
CA ILE A 28 9.03 0.36 -14.13
C ILE A 28 7.68 -0.29 -13.88
N VAL A 29 7.47 -0.80 -12.68
CA VAL A 29 6.20 -1.33 -12.22
C VAL A 29 5.23 -0.17 -11.97
N PRO A 30 3.94 -0.28 -12.35
CA PRO A 30 2.92 0.72 -11.99
C PRO A 30 2.89 0.97 -10.48
N GLY A 31 2.99 2.23 -10.04
CA GLY A 31 3.03 2.53 -8.60
C GLY A 31 1.80 2.03 -7.85
N ILE A 32 0.63 2.04 -8.48
CA ILE A 32 -0.62 1.52 -7.89
C ILE A 32 -0.59 -0.02 -7.73
N TYR A 33 0.21 -0.75 -8.50
CA TYR A 33 0.43 -2.17 -8.25
C TYR A 33 1.11 -2.39 -6.89
N VAL A 34 2.08 -1.54 -6.53
CA VAL A 34 2.77 -1.57 -5.23
C VAL A 34 1.82 -1.25 -4.08
N LEU A 35 0.88 -0.30 -4.29
CA LEU A 35 -0.20 -0.03 -3.33
C LEU A 35 -1.04 -1.27 -3.02
N GLY A 36 -1.18 -2.20 -3.97
CA GLY A 36 -1.83 -3.48 -3.73
C GLY A 36 -1.23 -4.28 -2.55
N PHE A 37 0.08 -4.16 -2.31
CA PHE A 37 0.74 -4.80 -1.16
C PHE A 37 0.33 -4.15 0.17
N VAL A 38 0.14 -2.83 0.20
CA VAL A 38 -0.44 -2.12 1.35
C VAL A 38 -1.88 -2.54 1.57
N SER A 39 -2.68 -2.70 0.52
CA SER A 39 -4.05 -3.22 0.68
C SER A 39 -4.05 -4.61 1.35
N ALA A 40 -3.06 -5.45 1.03
CA ALA A 40 -2.93 -6.77 1.64
C ALA A 40 -2.53 -6.71 3.13
N THR A 41 -1.67 -5.75 3.54
CA THR A 41 -1.34 -5.56 4.96
C THR A 41 -2.55 -5.03 5.74
N LEU A 42 -3.27 -4.04 5.19
CA LEU A 42 -4.45 -3.47 5.84
C LEU A 42 -5.59 -4.48 5.98
N SER A 43 -5.81 -5.33 4.96
CA SER A 43 -6.84 -6.39 5.03
C SER A 43 -6.59 -7.40 6.14
N LYS A 44 -5.32 -7.60 6.55
CA LYS A 44 -4.95 -8.45 7.69
C LYS A 44 -5.11 -7.74 9.03
N LEU A 45 -4.77 -6.46 9.10
CA LEU A 45 -4.84 -5.66 10.34
C LEU A 45 -6.26 -5.22 10.70
N ALA A 46 -7.09 -4.95 9.69
CA ALA A 46 -8.45 -4.44 9.84
C ALA A 46 -9.40 -5.29 8.99
N ILE A 47 -9.66 -6.52 9.42
CA ILE A 47 -10.58 -7.44 8.74
C ILE A 47 -11.96 -6.79 8.63
N GLY A 48 -12.52 -6.75 7.41
CA GLY A 48 -13.80 -6.10 7.13
C GLY A 48 -13.75 -4.57 7.09
N GLY A 49 -12.57 -3.98 7.27
CA GLY A 49 -12.35 -2.56 7.08
C GLY A 49 -12.46 -2.16 5.60
N ILE A 50 -13.04 -1.00 5.35
CA ILE A 50 -13.24 -0.46 4.00
C ILE A 50 -12.42 0.82 3.86
N TYR A 51 -11.64 0.92 2.78
CA TYR A 51 -10.90 2.14 2.46
C TYR A 51 -11.83 3.35 2.39
N ALA A 52 -11.55 4.36 3.20
CA ALA A 52 -12.18 5.67 3.16
C ALA A 52 -11.35 6.65 2.33
N SER A 53 -10.04 6.64 2.54
CA SER A 53 -9.09 7.45 1.77
C SER A 53 -7.69 6.84 1.81
N GLN A 54 -6.87 7.24 0.84
CA GLN A 54 -5.48 6.85 0.73
C GLN A 54 -4.67 8.02 0.15
N ASP A 55 -3.69 8.49 0.90
CA ASP A 55 -2.65 9.43 0.44
C ASP A 55 -1.37 8.64 0.13
N ILE A 56 -0.68 8.97 -0.96
CA ILE A 56 0.52 8.23 -1.41
C ILE A 56 1.51 9.19 -2.04
N ARG A 57 2.79 8.97 -1.72
CA ARG A 57 3.95 9.52 -2.38
C ARG A 57 4.78 8.38 -2.98
N PHE A 58 5.04 8.46 -4.28
CA PHE A 58 5.95 7.55 -4.99
C PHE A 58 7.35 8.14 -4.94
N MET A 59 8.22 7.55 -4.11
CA MET A 59 9.51 8.11 -3.76
C MET A 59 10.62 7.66 -4.71
N GLN A 60 10.56 6.41 -5.15
CA GLN A 60 11.52 5.78 -6.07
C GLN A 60 10.75 4.89 -7.06
N PRO A 61 11.23 4.74 -8.32
CA PRO A 61 10.68 3.74 -9.22
C PRO A 61 10.94 2.32 -8.68
N VAL A 62 9.98 1.43 -8.90
CA VAL A 62 10.14 -0.01 -8.67
C VAL A 62 10.39 -0.67 -10.01
N TYR A 63 11.44 -1.48 -10.11
CA TYR A 63 11.77 -2.20 -11.33
C TYR A 63 11.27 -3.65 -11.26
N LEU A 64 11.29 -4.33 -12.42
CA LEU A 64 11.14 -5.77 -12.43
C LEU A 64 12.22 -6.41 -11.55
N ASP A 65 11.87 -7.52 -10.89
CA ASP A 65 12.71 -8.27 -9.95
C ASP A 65 13.04 -7.59 -8.62
N ASP A 66 12.58 -6.35 -8.38
CA ASP A 66 12.64 -5.77 -7.04
C ASP A 66 11.76 -6.55 -6.05
N THR A 67 12.29 -6.77 -4.84
CA THR A 67 11.53 -7.36 -3.73
C THR A 67 11.02 -6.25 -2.83
N ILE A 68 9.70 -6.07 -2.78
CA ILE A 68 9.07 -5.03 -1.98
C ILE A 68 8.55 -5.59 -0.66
N THR A 69 8.91 -4.93 0.44
CA THR A 69 8.32 -5.15 1.76
C THR A 69 7.38 -4.00 2.09
N ALA A 70 6.10 -4.31 2.26
CA ALA A 70 5.07 -3.35 2.67
C ALA A 70 4.78 -3.48 4.16
N THR A 71 4.69 -2.34 4.84
CA THR A 71 4.39 -2.22 6.27
C THR A 71 3.23 -1.25 6.46
N SER A 72 2.33 -1.56 7.39
CA SER A 72 1.28 -0.65 7.81
C SER A 72 1.19 -0.61 9.32
N THR A 73 1.13 0.60 9.87
CA THR A 73 1.15 0.84 11.31
C THR A 73 -0.05 1.69 11.68
N ILE A 74 -0.87 1.26 12.64
CA ILE A 74 -1.95 2.09 13.17
C ILE A 74 -1.31 3.29 13.87
N ILE A 75 -1.73 4.50 13.48
CA ILE A 75 -1.24 5.76 14.07
C ILE A 75 -2.35 6.55 14.77
N ASP A 76 -3.62 6.26 14.50
CA ASP A 76 -4.74 6.93 15.16
C ASP A 76 -6.02 6.07 15.15
N LYS A 77 -6.86 6.25 16.18
CA LYS A 77 -8.18 5.61 16.34
C LYS A 77 -9.25 6.68 16.46
N LEU A 78 -9.97 6.92 15.37
CA LEU A 78 -11.03 7.92 15.31
C LEU A 78 -12.38 7.29 15.69
N GLU A 79 -12.53 6.97 16.97
CA GLU A 79 -13.66 6.16 17.47
C GLU A 79 -15.05 6.76 17.13
N ALA A 80 -15.19 8.08 17.25
CA ALA A 80 -16.43 8.80 16.96
C ALA A 80 -16.86 8.68 15.50
N LYS A 81 -15.92 8.40 14.59
CA LYS A 81 -16.16 8.22 13.16
C LYS A 81 -16.10 6.75 12.73
N HIS A 82 -15.77 5.85 13.65
CA HIS A 82 -15.50 4.43 13.39
C HIS A 82 -14.42 4.25 12.32
N MET A 83 -13.27 4.90 12.52
CA MET A 83 -12.15 4.82 11.57
C MET A 83 -10.82 4.54 12.24
N LEU A 84 -9.92 3.88 11.51
CA LEU A 84 -8.52 3.69 11.86
C LEU A 84 -7.64 4.39 10.83
N LYS A 85 -6.65 5.14 11.31
CA LYS A 85 -5.63 5.77 10.47
C LYS A 85 -4.35 4.96 10.54
N PHE A 86 -3.72 4.76 9.39
CA PHE A 86 -2.49 4.00 9.24
C PHE A 86 -1.43 4.84 8.55
N LEU A 87 -0.18 4.72 9.02
CA LEU A 87 0.99 5.02 8.21
C LEU A 87 1.29 3.80 7.34
N THR A 88 1.54 4.02 6.05
CA THR A 88 1.83 2.96 5.07
C THR A 88 3.17 3.22 4.42
N HIS A 89 4.04 2.21 4.43
CA HIS A 89 5.43 2.34 4.01
C HIS A 89 5.85 1.12 3.19
N CYS A 90 6.53 1.33 2.06
CA CYS A 90 7.10 0.26 1.26
C CYS A 90 8.58 0.52 0.98
N VAL A 91 9.39 -0.51 1.16
CA VAL A 91 10.83 -0.50 0.87
C VAL A 91 11.21 -1.61 -0.10
N ASN A 92 12.27 -1.39 -0.88
CA ASN A 92 12.88 -2.44 -1.70
C ASN A 92 13.91 -3.27 -0.90
N GLN A 93 14.53 -4.25 -1.56
CA GLN A 93 15.57 -5.12 -0.99
C GLN A 93 16.84 -4.39 -0.51
N LYS A 94 17.03 -3.13 -0.91
CA LYS A 94 18.16 -2.27 -0.47
C LYS A 94 17.79 -1.41 0.73
N GLY A 95 16.55 -1.48 1.21
CA GLY A 95 16.03 -0.61 2.27
C GLY A 95 15.67 0.80 1.80
N GLU A 96 15.59 1.03 0.49
CA GLU A 96 15.19 2.33 -0.05
C GLU A 96 13.66 2.45 -0.03
N THR A 97 13.15 3.57 0.46
CA THR A 97 11.72 3.89 0.41
C THR A 97 11.28 4.04 -1.03
N VAL A 98 10.32 3.21 -1.46
CA VAL A 98 9.70 3.30 -2.79
C VAL A 98 8.33 3.96 -2.75
N MET A 99 7.61 3.79 -1.65
CA MET A 99 6.28 4.36 -1.45
C MET A 99 6.08 4.70 0.02
N ASP A 100 5.52 5.88 0.27
CA ASP A 100 5.10 6.33 1.61
C ASP A 100 3.69 6.92 1.54
N GLY A 101 2.94 6.85 2.64
CA GLY A 101 1.58 7.37 2.61
C GLY A 101 0.80 7.14 3.90
N GLU A 102 -0.47 7.49 3.84
CA GLU A 102 -1.42 7.26 4.90
C GLU A 102 -2.70 6.64 4.35
N ALA A 103 -3.24 5.64 5.06
CA ALA A 103 -4.53 5.05 4.75
C ALA A 103 -5.52 5.34 5.87
N LEU A 104 -6.77 5.53 5.50
CA LEU A 104 -7.86 5.69 6.44
C LEU A 104 -8.94 4.66 6.09
N LEU A 105 -9.30 3.80 7.05
CA LEU A 105 -10.30 2.77 6.86
C LEU A 105 -11.49 3.01 7.78
N PHE A 106 -12.70 2.89 7.24
CA PHE A 106 -13.90 2.67 8.04
C PHE A 106 -13.87 1.26 8.61
N ILE A 107 -14.23 1.12 9.89
CA ILE A 107 -14.35 -0.16 10.57
C ILE A 107 -15.78 -0.36 11.05
N GLN A 108 -16.36 -1.54 10.80
CA GLN A 108 -17.68 -1.85 11.34
C GLN A 108 -17.59 -2.22 12.82
N ARG A 109 -18.54 -1.74 13.63
CA ARG A 109 -18.81 -2.31 14.95
C ARG A 109 -19.59 -3.61 14.76
N THR A 110 -18.92 -4.74 14.50
CA THR A 110 -19.66 -6.01 14.42
C THR A 110 -19.06 -7.05 15.34
N ARG A 111 -19.87 -7.39 16.36
CA ARG A 111 -19.86 -8.54 17.27
C ARG A 111 -18.55 -9.35 17.30
N SER A 112 -17.81 -9.17 18.39
CA SER A 112 -17.02 -10.22 19.06
C SER A 112 -16.21 -11.12 18.13
N TYR A 113 -15.33 -10.56 17.30
CA TYR A 113 -14.14 -11.31 16.92
C TYR A 113 -13.12 -11.13 18.07
N PRO A 114 -12.58 -12.21 18.67
CA PRO A 114 -11.55 -12.11 19.70
C PRO A 114 -10.41 -11.30 19.09
N SER A 115 -10.23 -10.08 19.56
CA SER A 115 -9.62 -9.10 18.72
C SER A 115 -8.11 -9.20 18.86
N ALA A 116 -7.41 -9.25 17.73
CA ALA A 116 -5.99 -8.86 17.70
C ALA A 116 -5.81 -7.38 18.12
N ILE A 117 -6.91 -6.64 18.26
CA ILE A 117 -6.99 -5.27 18.77
C ILE A 117 -6.84 -5.23 20.30
N ASP A 118 -7.26 -6.26 21.03
CA ASP A 118 -7.19 -6.30 22.51
C ASP A 118 -5.72 -6.32 22.97
N HIS A 119 -4.81 -6.96 22.22
CA HIS A 119 -3.37 -6.90 22.50
C HIS A 119 -2.69 -5.56 22.17
N VAL A 120 -3.36 -4.68 21.42
CA VAL A 120 -2.87 -3.31 21.16
C VAL A 120 -3.50 -2.31 22.15
N LEU A 121 -4.57 -2.68 22.85
CA LEU A 121 -5.28 -1.83 23.81
C LEU A 121 -4.77 -1.94 25.27
N GLU A 122 -3.93 -2.93 25.60
CA GLU A 122 -3.43 -3.14 26.97
C GLU A 122 -2.06 -2.52 27.29
N LYS A 123 -1.45 -1.76 26.37
CA LYS A 123 -0.17 -1.06 26.62
C LYS A 123 -0.23 0.44 26.35
N GLY A 124 -1.12 1.11 27.07
CA GLY A 124 -1.17 2.57 27.23
C GLY A 124 -1.41 2.93 28.69
#